data_AF-A0A6L8E5K3-F1
#
_entry.id   AF-A0A6L8E5K3-F1
#
_cell.length_a   1.000
_cell.length_b   1.000
_cell.length_c   1.000
_cell.angle_alpha   90.00
_cell.angle_beta   90.00
_cell.angle_gamma   90.00
#
_symmetry.space_group_name_H-M   'P 1'
#
loop_
_entity.id
_entity.type
_entity.pdbx_description
1 polymer ?
#
loop_
_entity_poly.entity_id
_entity_poly.type
_entity_poly.pdbx_seq_one_letter_code
_entity_poly.pdbx_strand_id
1 'polypeptide(L)'
;MDELRTRLLARRTFLRGAALGGVGLATAAVIGCGDDDDDDAAAPAAPAPAATPAAALPTAAPTPTASTAAATPTPAPAPAETVKTGSMTIAVQSSVGETMDPNSTAAIAGDYAGIYDQLLRRDPRTNQYVPEGLATSWQFDENNQTRWIFNLREADWCDGPPVT
;
A
#
# COMPACT_ATOMS: atom_id res chain seq x y z
N MET A 1 25.60 21.70 30.79
CA MET A 1 24.73 22.70 30.10
C MET A 1 25.54 23.71 29.29
N ASP A 2 26.76 24.08 29.70
CA ASP A 2 27.59 25.04 28.95
C ASP A 2 28.16 24.51 27.61
N GLU A 3 28.59 23.25 27.54
CA GLU A 3 29.21 22.71 26.31
C GLU A 3 28.26 22.63 25.10
N LEU A 4 26.96 22.51 25.33
CA LEU A 4 25.95 22.51 24.27
C LEU A 4 25.75 23.92 23.68
N ARG A 5 25.90 24.97 24.51
CA ARG A 5 25.78 26.36 24.06
C ARG A 5 26.94 26.78 23.17
N THR A 6 28.16 26.32 23.46
CA THR A 6 29.35 26.63 22.68
C THR A 6 29.31 26.00 21.28
N ARG A 7 28.78 24.77 21.17
CA ARG A 7 28.63 24.06 19.89
C ARG A 7 27.60 24.69 18.95
N LEU A 8 26.51 25.25 19.50
CA LEU A 8 25.48 25.92 18.72
C LEU A 8 25.93 27.29 18.18
N LEU A 9 26.79 27.99 18.92
CA LEU A 9 27.39 29.26 18.51
C LEU A 9 28.41 29.07 17.38
N ALA A 10 29.23 28.00 17.42
CA ALA A 10 30.24 27.72 16.40
C ALA A 10 29.64 27.42 15.01
N ARG A 11 28.50 26.72 14.94
CA ARG A 11 27.83 26.37 13.66
C ARG A 11 27.26 27.59 12.93
N ARG A 12 26.68 28.56 13.66
CA ARG A 12 26.11 29.78 13.05
C ARG A 12 27.17 30.70 12.45
N THR A 13 28.38 30.72 13.01
CA THR A 13 29.48 31.54 12.50
C THR A 13 30.10 30.94 11.24
N PHE A 14 30.18 29.61 11.15
CA PHE A 14 30.72 28.92 9.96
C PHE A 14 29.81 29.08 8.73
N LEU A 15 28.49 28.98 8.90
CA LEU A 15 27.52 29.15 7.79
C LEU A 15 27.46 30.60 7.27
N ARG A 16 27.75 31.60 8.11
CA ARG A 16 27.82 33.00 7.67
C ARG A 16 29.12 33.33 6.92
N GLY A 17 30.18 32.53 7.10
CA GLY A 17 31.44 32.68 6.36
C GLY A 17 31.40 32.16 4.92
N ALA A 18 30.49 31.24 4.60
CA ALA A 18 30.40 30.61 3.27
C ALA A 18 29.63 31.43 2.21
N ALA A 19 28.97 32.53 2.60
CA ALA A 19 28.14 33.33 1.69
C ALA A 19 28.91 34.37 0.86
N LEU A 20 30.25 34.41 0.94
CA LEU A 20 31.08 35.41 0.24
C LEU A 20 32.13 34.83 -0.73
N GLY A 21 32.04 33.54 -1.10
CA GLY A 21 32.98 32.96 -2.05
C GLY A 21 32.40 31.78 -2.84
N GLY A 22 31.92 32.04 -4.05
CA GLY A 22 31.45 30.96 -4.93
C GLY A 22 30.72 31.42 -6.19
N VAL A 23 31.25 32.42 -6.90
CA VAL A 23 30.87 32.70 -8.29
C VAL A 23 31.76 31.85 -9.19
N GLY A 24 31.18 30.95 -10.00
CA GLY A 24 31.91 30.38 -11.13
C GLY A 24 31.44 29.03 -11.68
N LEU A 25 30.95 29.08 -12.93
CA LEU A 25 31.19 28.13 -14.03
C LEU A 25 30.46 26.76 -14.04
N ALA A 26 29.38 26.68 -14.82
CA ALA A 26 29.23 25.65 -15.88
C ALA A 26 27.96 25.91 -16.74
N THR A 27 28.18 26.54 -17.90
CA THR A 27 27.28 26.57 -19.06
C THR A 27 27.81 25.60 -20.12
N ALA A 28 27.01 24.62 -20.54
CA ALA A 28 27.09 23.91 -21.84
C ALA A 28 25.89 22.92 -21.90
N ALA A 29 24.85 23.17 -22.71
CA ALA A 29 24.71 22.88 -24.15
C ALA A 29 24.14 21.46 -24.40
N VAL A 30 22.84 21.36 -24.75
CA VAL A 30 22.22 21.20 -26.09
C VAL A 30 22.01 19.73 -26.48
N ILE A 31 20.75 19.38 -26.80
CA ILE A 31 20.17 18.48 -27.84
C ILE A 31 18.71 18.27 -27.38
N GLY A 32 17.63 18.53 -28.13
CA GLY A 32 17.46 18.68 -29.57
C GLY A 32 16.73 17.46 -30.14
N CYS A 33 15.40 17.40 -30.02
CA CYS A 33 14.44 16.66 -30.86
C CYS A 33 13.04 17.08 -30.35
N GLY A 34 12.13 17.74 -31.07
CA GLY A 34 11.99 17.91 -32.51
C GLY A 34 11.18 16.76 -33.09
N ASP A 35 9.84 16.89 -33.07
CA ASP A 35 8.77 16.26 -33.88
C ASP A 35 7.48 16.31 -33.03
N ASP A 36 6.24 16.35 -33.51
CA ASP A 36 5.53 16.86 -34.68
C ASP A 36 4.05 16.62 -34.33
N ASP A 37 3.15 17.29 -35.04
CA ASP A 37 1.68 17.33 -34.93
C ASP A 37 0.93 16.05 -34.49
N ASP A 38 -0.18 16.20 -33.76
CA ASP A 38 -1.54 16.22 -34.36
C ASP A 38 -2.66 16.12 -33.30
N ASP A 39 -3.70 16.92 -33.54
CA ASP A 39 -5.02 16.86 -32.94
C ASP A 39 -5.74 15.52 -33.27
N ASP A 40 -6.66 15.11 -32.39
CA ASP A 40 -8.11 15.10 -32.67
C ASP A 40 -8.92 13.99 -31.96
N ALA A 41 -10.07 14.45 -31.49
CA ALA A 41 -11.37 13.84 -31.23
C ALA A 41 -11.58 12.38 -30.76
N ALA A 42 -12.48 12.31 -29.78
CA ALA A 42 -13.14 11.12 -29.27
C ALA A 42 -14.36 10.65 -30.11
N ALA A 43 -14.64 9.34 -29.95
CA ALA A 43 -15.93 8.63 -30.00
C ALA A 43 -16.53 8.26 -31.39
N PRO A 44 -17.47 7.28 -31.49
CA PRO A 44 -18.04 6.38 -30.47
C PRO A 44 -18.02 4.86 -30.83
N ALA A 45 -18.54 4.05 -29.90
CA ALA A 45 -18.73 2.60 -30.01
C ALA A 45 -19.87 2.18 -30.97
N ALA A 46 -19.73 0.99 -31.56
CA ALA A 46 -20.76 0.32 -32.37
C ALA A 46 -21.01 -1.13 -31.88
N PRO A 47 -22.20 -1.69 -32.12
CA PRO A 47 -22.92 -2.53 -31.16
C PRO A 47 -22.62 -4.04 -31.23
N ALA A 48 -22.93 -4.72 -30.12
CA ALA A 48 -22.94 -6.18 -30.01
C ALA A 48 -24.15 -6.80 -30.75
N PRO A 49 -23.99 -7.88 -31.52
CA PRO A 49 -25.11 -8.65 -32.06
C PRO A 49 -25.80 -9.49 -30.97
N ALA A 50 -27.14 -9.46 -30.99
CA ALA A 50 -28.00 -10.29 -30.15
C ALA A 50 -28.38 -11.63 -30.81
N ALA A 51 -28.62 -12.60 -29.92
CA ALA A 51 -29.09 -13.99 -29.99
C ALA A 51 -29.82 -14.56 -31.24
N THR A 52 -29.68 -15.87 -31.41
CA THR A 52 -30.62 -16.76 -32.13
C THR A 52 -30.64 -18.15 -31.46
N PRO A 53 -31.66 -19.01 -31.69
CA PRO A 53 -32.52 -19.52 -30.62
C PRO A 53 -32.21 -20.97 -30.21
N ALA A 54 -32.67 -21.33 -29.01
CA ALA A 54 -32.62 -22.67 -28.45
C ALA A 54 -33.45 -23.68 -29.28
N ALA A 55 -32.82 -24.77 -29.68
CA ALA A 55 -33.49 -25.93 -30.26
C ALA A 55 -34.14 -26.78 -29.15
N ALA A 56 -35.40 -27.15 -29.35
CA ALA A 56 -36.13 -28.07 -28.49
C ALA A 56 -35.61 -29.51 -28.66
N LEU A 57 -35.29 -30.16 -27.54
CA LEU A 57 -34.92 -31.58 -27.49
C LEU A 57 -36.16 -32.47 -27.27
N PRO A 58 -36.16 -33.70 -27.80
CA PRO A 58 -37.30 -34.61 -27.77
C PRO A 58 -37.56 -35.20 -26.38
N THR A 59 -38.84 -35.47 -26.12
CA THR A 59 -39.38 -36.14 -24.93
C THR A 59 -38.79 -37.55 -24.77
N ALA A 60 -38.06 -37.78 -23.67
CA ALA A 60 -37.56 -39.10 -23.29
C ALA A 60 -38.61 -39.90 -22.48
N ALA A 61 -38.63 -41.21 -22.74
CA ALA A 61 -39.46 -42.23 -22.10
C ALA A 61 -39.22 -42.36 -20.56
N PRO A 62 -40.16 -42.92 -19.79
CA PRO A 62 -40.04 -43.01 -18.33
C PRO A 62 -38.85 -43.88 -17.90
N THR A 63 -38.01 -43.31 -17.04
CA THR A 63 -36.85 -43.97 -16.43
C THR A 63 -37.32 -44.83 -15.23
N PRO A 64 -36.77 -46.05 -15.02
CA PRO A 64 -37.13 -46.89 -13.90
C PRO A 64 -36.78 -46.24 -12.55
N THR A 65 -37.61 -46.50 -11.53
CA THR A 65 -37.47 -46.02 -10.16
C THR A 65 -36.06 -46.29 -9.61
N ALA A 66 -35.33 -45.21 -9.31
CA ALA A 66 -34.03 -45.29 -8.67
C ALA A 66 -34.19 -45.79 -7.22
N SER A 67 -33.41 -46.81 -6.90
CA SER A 67 -33.16 -47.30 -5.55
C SER A 67 -32.76 -46.16 -4.62
N THR A 68 -33.37 -46.09 -3.43
CA THR A 68 -33.00 -45.15 -2.36
C THR A 68 -31.51 -45.29 -2.05
N ALA A 69 -30.73 -44.26 -2.37
CA ALA A 69 -29.33 -44.17 -1.97
C ALA A 69 -29.25 -44.03 -0.44
N ALA A 70 -28.40 -44.85 0.19
CA ALA A 70 -28.09 -44.73 1.60
C ALA A 70 -27.48 -43.35 1.88
N ALA A 71 -27.91 -42.70 2.97
CA ALA A 71 -27.39 -41.40 3.38
C ALA A 71 -25.88 -41.49 3.67
N THR A 72 -25.10 -40.66 2.98
CA THR A 72 -23.68 -40.47 3.27
C THR A 72 -23.53 -39.81 4.64
N PRO A 73 -22.70 -40.34 5.56
CA PRO A 73 -22.49 -39.70 6.87
C PRO A 73 -21.87 -38.30 6.68
N THR A 74 -22.45 -37.30 7.33
CA THR A 74 -21.89 -35.95 7.42
C THR A 74 -20.50 -36.03 8.06
N PRO A 75 -19.45 -35.47 7.44
CA PRO A 75 -18.11 -35.42 8.04
C PRO A 75 -18.18 -34.74 9.41
N ALA A 76 -17.48 -35.29 10.39
CA ALA A 76 -17.32 -34.66 11.69
C ALA A 76 -16.69 -33.26 11.50
N PRO A 77 -17.14 -32.24 12.26
CA PRO A 77 -16.56 -30.89 12.17
C PRO A 77 -15.04 -30.97 12.40
N ALA A 78 -14.29 -30.30 11.54
CA ALA A 78 -12.84 -30.22 11.67
C ALA A 78 -12.49 -29.68 13.07
N PRO A 79 -11.45 -30.21 13.74
CA PRO A 79 -11.00 -29.70 15.02
C PRO A 79 -10.73 -28.20 14.92
N ALA A 80 -11.33 -27.42 15.82
CA ALA A 80 -11.06 -25.98 15.89
C ALA A 80 -9.56 -25.77 16.06
N GLU A 81 -8.94 -25.03 15.13
CA GLU A 81 -7.52 -24.70 15.23
C GLU A 81 -7.28 -23.97 16.56
N THR A 82 -6.32 -24.48 17.34
CA THR A 82 -5.96 -23.84 18.59
C THR A 82 -5.25 -22.53 18.28
N VAL A 83 -5.93 -21.40 18.49
CA VAL A 83 -5.32 -20.08 18.34
C VAL A 83 -4.21 -19.96 19.38
N LYS A 84 -2.97 -19.84 18.92
CA LYS A 84 -1.83 -19.58 19.80
C LYS A 84 -1.99 -18.18 20.38
N THR A 85 -2.22 -18.09 21.68
CA THR A 85 -2.25 -16.82 22.41
C THR A 85 -0.89 -16.56 23.05
N GLY A 86 -0.49 -15.28 23.12
CA GLY A 86 0.78 -14.85 23.70
C GLY A 86 0.65 -13.45 24.30
N SER A 87 1.48 -13.16 25.29
CA SER A 87 1.61 -11.82 25.88
C SER A 87 3.05 -11.36 25.75
N MET A 88 3.24 -10.06 25.48
CA MET A 88 4.55 -9.43 25.39
C MET A 88 4.55 -8.17 26.25
N THR A 89 5.59 -7.99 27.05
CA THR A 89 5.83 -6.75 27.80
C THR A 89 7.07 -6.08 27.26
N ILE A 90 6.94 -4.82 26.86
CA ILE A 90 8.04 -4.01 26.33
C ILE A 90 8.28 -2.86 27.31
N ALA A 91 9.48 -2.77 27.85
CA ALA A 91 9.91 -1.60 28.60
C ALA A 91 10.33 -0.52 27.59
N VAL A 92 9.62 0.60 27.57
CA VAL A 92 9.91 1.75 26.72
C VAL A 92 10.55 2.87 27.55
N GLN A 93 11.54 3.55 26.98
CA GLN A 93 12.25 4.65 27.66
C GLN A 93 11.38 5.91 27.77
N SER A 94 10.48 6.11 26.80
CA SER A 94 9.55 7.23 26.73
C SER A 94 8.16 6.77 27.15
N SER A 95 7.38 7.65 27.78
CA SER A 95 5.95 7.41 27.96
C SER A 95 5.26 7.30 26.60
N VAL A 96 4.10 6.63 26.59
CA VAL A 96 3.16 6.68 25.48
C VAL A 96 2.92 8.15 25.10
N GLY A 97 2.86 8.44 23.79
CA GLY A 97 2.70 9.81 23.31
C GLY A 97 1.49 10.52 23.94
N GLU A 98 1.58 11.84 24.13
CA GLU A 98 0.48 12.66 24.68
C GLU A 98 -0.78 12.64 23.79
N THR A 99 -0.64 12.18 22.55
CA THR A 99 -1.66 12.12 21.53
C THR A 99 -1.54 10.81 20.74
N MET A 100 -2.68 10.18 20.47
CA MET A 100 -2.76 9.02 19.57
C MET A 100 -3.06 9.43 18.12
N ASP A 101 -3.20 10.71 17.82
CA ASP A 101 -3.36 11.18 16.44
C ASP A 101 -1.97 11.26 15.76
N PRO A 102 -1.68 10.41 14.75
CA PRO A 102 -0.39 10.39 14.07
C PRO A 102 -0.07 11.68 13.31
N ASN A 103 -1.06 12.54 13.04
CA ASN A 103 -0.86 13.81 12.34
C ASN A 103 -0.56 14.99 13.28
N SER A 104 -0.69 14.78 14.58
CA SER A 104 -0.54 15.84 15.59
C SER A 104 0.88 15.94 16.18
N THR A 105 1.78 15.02 15.82
CA THR A 105 3.15 14.97 16.35
C THR A 105 4.17 14.60 15.28
N ALA A 106 5.38 15.16 15.40
CA ALA A 106 6.54 14.77 14.58
C ALA A 106 7.34 13.60 15.21
N ALA A 107 6.96 13.16 16.42
CA ALA A 107 7.61 12.06 17.11
C ALA A 107 7.12 10.71 16.55
N ILE A 108 8.06 9.86 16.14
CA ILE A 108 7.76 8.47 15.79
C ILE A 108 7.56 7.70 17.10
N ALA A 109 6.31 7.59 17.55
CA ALA A 109 5.98 6.67 18.63
C ALA A 109 5.93 5.25 18.06
N GLY A 110 6.74 4.34 18.61
CA GLY A 110 6.62 2.90 18.31
C GLY A 110 5.20 2.37 18.55
N ASP A 111 4.46 3.03 19.44
CA ASP A 111 3.06 2.77 19.74
C ASP A 111 2.17 2.86 18.49
N TYR A 112 2.45 3.79 17.57
CA TYR A 112 1.68 3.91 16.33
C TYR A 112 1.80 2.66 15.45
N ALA A 113 2.96 2.01 15.43
CA ALA A 113 3.17 0.81 14.62
C ALA A 113 2.37 -0.42 15.13
N GLY A 114 1.88 -0.36 16.38
CA GLY A 114 0.99 -1.36 16.96
C GLY A 114 -0.51 -1.10 16.72
N ILE A 115 -0.89 0.12 16.32
CA ILE A 115 -2.29 0.54 16.16
C ILE A 115 -2.63 0.82 14.70
N TYR A 116 -1.71 1.47 13.98
CA TYR A 116 -1.87 1.89 12.60
C TYR A 116 -1.03 1.03 11.67
N ASP A 117 -1.44 0.98 10.41
CA ASP A 117 -0.67 0.38 9.32
C ASP A 117 -0.35 1.43 8.27
N GLN A 118 0.88 1.41 7.75
CA GLN A 118 1.32 2.30 6.68
C GLN A 118 1.15 1.61 5.33
N LEU A 119 1.26 2.35 4.22
CA LEU A 119 1.29 1.73 2.88
C LEU A 119 2.40 0.69 2.78
N LEU A 120 3.62 1.06 3.22
CA LEU A 120 4.79 0.18 3.23
C LEU A 120 5.33 0.08 4.65
N ARG A 121 5.95 -1.05 4.98
CA ARG A 121 6.73 -1.19 6.21
C ARG A 121 8.22 -1.12 5.91
N ARG A 122 9.00 -0.88 6.95
CA ARG A 122 10.46 -0.89 6.90
C ARG A 122 10.96 -2.17 7.56
N ASP A 123 11.71 -2.98 6.82
CA ASP A 123 12.35 -4.17 7.37
C ASP A 123 13.34 -3.73 8.47
N PRO A 124 13.20 -4.21 9.71
CA PRO A 124 14.04 -3.79 10.82
C PRO A 124 15.51 -4.26 10.71
N ARG A 125 15.82 -5.22 9.84
CA ARG A 125 17.18 -5.74 9.60
C ARG A 125 17.87 -5.04 8.45
N THR A 126 17.16 -4.84 7.35
CA THR A 126 17.74 -4.27 6.11
C THR A 126 17.44 -2.79 5.94
N ASN A 127 16.51 -2.24 6.73
CA ASN A 127 16.07 -0.86 6.69
C ASN A 127 15.42 -0.44 5.36
N GLN A 128 15.05 -1.41 4.51
CA GLN A 128 14.41 -1.21 3.22
C GLN A 128 12.88 -1.21 3.35
N TYR A 129 12.20 -0.55 2.41
CA TYR A 129 10.74 -0.60 2.31
C TYR A 129 10.29 -1.93 1.71
N VAL A 130 9.30 -2.56 2.35
CA VAL A 130 8.74 -3.87 1.98
C VAL A 130 7.21 -3.81 1.90
N PRO A 131 6.58 -4.62 1.03
CA PRO A 131 5.11 -4.66 0.84
C PRO A 131 4.39 -5.43 1.97
N GLU A 132 4.82 -5.21 3.21
CA GLU A 132 4.25 -5.87 4.41
C GLU A 132 3.30 -4.93 5.20
N GLY A 133 2.91 -3.80 4.60
CA GLY A 133 1.93 -2.88 5.15
C GLY A 133 0.53 -3.09 4.55
N LEU A 134 -0.16 -1.99 4.26
CA LEU A 134 -1.44 -2.00 3.56
C LEU A 134 -1.26 -2.27 2.05
N ALA A 135 -0.19 -1.78 1.44
CA ALA A 135 0.10 -2.03 0.03
C ALA A 135 0.85 -3.35 -0.17
N THR A 136 0.32 -4.18 -1.07
CA THR A 136 0.92 -5.47 -1.48
C THR A 136 1.91 -5.32 -2.63
N SER A 137 1.79 -4.23 -3.38
CA SER A 137 2.76 -3.82 -4.40
C SER A 137 2.64 -2.33 -4.67
N TRP A 138 3.70 -1.77 -5.25
CA TRP A 138 3.71 -0.39 -5.71
C TRP A 138 4.51 -0.28 -7.01
N GLN A 139 4.20 0.74 -7.80
CA GLN A 139 4.87 1.03 -9.06
C GLN A 139 5.08 2.53 -9.17
N PHE A 140 6.26 2.92 -9.63
CA PHE A 140 6.56 4.28 -10.06
C PHE A 140 6.28 4.39 -11.54
N ASP A 141 5.56 5.42 -11.96
CA ASP A 141 5.34 5.66 -13.37
C ASP A 141 6.53 6.41 -13.97
N GLU A 142 7.33 5.72 -14.78
CA GLU A 142 8.50 6.31 -15.42
C GLU A 142 8.13 7.42 -16.42
N ASN A 143 6.94 7.36 -17.01
CA ASN A 143 6.46 8.37 -17.97
C ASN A 143 5.86 9.59 -17.27
N ASN A 144 5.45 9.43 -16.01
CA ASN A 144 4.98 10.52 -15.16
C ASN A 144 5.65 10.42 -13.79
N GLN A 145 6.82 11.06 -13.67
CA GLN A 145 7.72 10.99 -12.52
C GLN A 145 7.13 11.51 -11.19
N THR A 146 5.86 11.88 -11.16
CA THR A 146 5.12 12.29 -9.96
C THR A 146 4.04 11.29 -9.56
N ARG A 147 3.78 10.25 -10.37
CA ARG A 147 2.71 9.28 -10.15
C ARG A 147 3.27 7.98 -9.55
N TRP A 148 2.67 7.58 -8.43
CA TRP A 148 2.86 6.29 -7.79
C TRP A 148 1.52 5.55 -7.74
N ILE A 149 1.56 4.25 -8.02
CA ILE A 149 0.38 3.38 -8.00
C ILE A 149 0.60 2.33 -6.91
N PHE A 150 -0.33 2.23 -5.96
CA PHE A 150 -0.29 1.24 -4.88
C PHE A 150 -1.48 0.30 -5.03
N ASN A 151 -1.22 -1.01 -4.92
CA ASN A 151 -2.29 -2.01 -4.84
C ASN A 151 -2.46 -2.40 -3.37
N LEU A 152 -3.65 -2.20 -2.81
CA LEU A 152 -3.92 -2.44 -1.40
C LEU A 152 -4.43 -3.87 -1.20
N ARG A 153 -4.15 -4.46 -0.03
CA ARG A 153 -4.83 -5.67 0.42
C ARG A 153 -6.25 -5.33 0.86
N GLU A 154 -7.14 -6.32 0.81
CA GLU A 154 -8.42 -6.22 1.52
C GLU A 154 -8.13 -6.13 3.03
N ALA A 155 -8.74 -5.15 3.68
CA ALA A 155 -8.56 -4.86 5.09
C ALA A 155 -9.78 -4.13 5.63
N ASP A 156 -10.06 -4.33 6.91
CA ASP A 156 -11.07 -3.60 7.66
C ASP A 156 -10.40 -2.79 8.76
N TRP A 157 -11.00 -1.66 9.11
CA TRP A 157 -10.71 -0.93 10.33
C TRP A 157 -11.14 -1.76 11.55
N CYS A 158 -10.56 -1.46 12.72
CA CYS A 158 -10.88 -2.18 13.94
C CYS A 158 -12.34 -2.01 14.40
N ASP A 159 -13.06 -1.01 13.89
CA ASP A 159 -14.50 -0.77 14.09
C ASP A 159 -15.38 -1.38 12.97
N GLY A 160 -14.79 -2.01 11.96
CA GLY A 160 -15.49 -2.85 10.97
C GLY A 160 -15.60 -2.33 9.52
N PRO A 161 -15.61 -1.02 9.22
CA PRO A 161 -15.63 -0.55 7.83
C PRO A 161 -14.39 -1.00 7.04
N PRO A 162 -14.51 -1.23 5.72
CA PRO A 162 -13.36 -1.54 4.89
C PRO A 162 -12.42 -0.35 4.75
N VAL A 163 -11.13 -0.63 4.56
CA VAL A 163 -10.12 0.35 4.16
C VAL A 163 -10.20 0.55 2.64
N THR A 164 -10.21 1.81 2.19
CA THR A 164 -10.35 2.21 0.78
C THR A 164 -9.25 3.16 0.35
#